data_AF-A0A2D4NE62-F1
#
_entry.id   AF-A0A2D4NE62-F1
#
_cell.length_a   1.000
_cell.length_b   1.000
_cell.length_c   1.000
_cell.angle_alpha   90.00
_cell.angle_beta   90.00
_cell.angle_gamma   90.00
#
_symmetry.space_group_name_H-M   'P 1'
#
loop_
_entity.id
_entity.type
_entity.pdbx_description
1 polymer ?
#
loop_
_entity_poly.entity_id
_entity_poly.type
_entity_poly.pdbx_seq_one_letter_code
_entity_poly.pdbx_strand_id
1 'polypeptide(L)'
;SVFKGKTYNQLQVIYQGIEGKILAGGPNLDIGYWESLLQQLKAYMARARLRERHQDVLRQKLYKLKQEQGVESEPLFPIIKKESLSPEAASSSHRLEPEEIASAQPGPSSVEPGTEPEAEAKAEGDGEAVLIEEDLIQQSLDDYDAGKYSPRLLTSHELPFDAHVVDADEDLQRLQLSRQQLQVTGDASESAEDIFFRRAKEGMGADEAQFSVEMPLTGKAYLWADKYRPRKPRFFNRVHTGFEWNKYNQTHYDFDNPPPKIVQGYKFNIFYPDLIDKRSTPEYFLEACPDNKDFATLRFHAGPPYEDIAFKIVNREWEYSHRHGFRCQFANGIFQLWFHFKRYRYRR
;
A
#
# COMPACT_ATOMS: atom_id res chain seq x y z
N SER A 1 -27.89 -14.67 -25.43
CA SER A 1 -28.00 -15.52 -24.22
C SER A 1 -29.13 -14.97 -23.36
N VAL A 2 -30.06 -15.84 -22.94
CA VAL A 2 -31.33 -15.51 -22.25
C VAL A 2 -31.12 -14.86 -20.87
N PHE A 3 -29.91 -14.97 -20.31
CA PHE A 3 -29.54 -14.47 -18.98
C PHE A 3 -28.71 -13.18 -19.00
N LYS A 4 -28.38 -12.64 -20.19
CA LYS A 4 -27.53 -11.46 -20.32
C LYS A 4 -28.34 -10.20 -19.95
N GLY A 5 -27.82 -9.41 -18.99
CA GLY A 5 -28.40 -8.12 -18.60
C GLY A 5 -29.45 -8.16 -17.49
N LYS A 6 -29.77 -9.33 -16.93
CA LYS A 6 -30.69 -9.47 -15.80
C LYS A 6 -29.98 -9.21 -14.46
N THR A 7 -30.72 -8.66 -13.49
CA THR A 7 -30.23 -8.44 -12.11
C THR A 7 -30.16 -9.76 -11.36
N TYR A 8 -29.40 -9.80 -10.25
CA TYR A 8 -29.28 -10.99 -9.42
C TYR A 8 -30.66 -11.50 -8.96
N ASN A 9 -31.52 -10.61 -8.49
CA ASN A 9 -32.87 -10.93 -8.04
C ASN A 9 -33.72 -11.55 -9.17
N GLN A 10 -33.64 -11.02 -10.40
CA GLN A 10 -34.34 -11.59 -11.55
C GLN A 10 -33.82 -12.98 -11.92
N LEU A 11 -32.51 -13.21 -11.81
CA LEU A 11 -31.91 -14.52 -12.05
C LEU A 11 -32.27 -15.52 -10.93
N GLN A 12 -32.45 -15.06 -9.69
CA GLN A 12 -32.89 -15.88 -8.56
C GLN A 12 -34.34 -16.36 -8.72
N VAL A 13 -35.23 -15.52 -9.23
CA VAL A 13 -36.60 -15.94 -9.57
C VAL A 13 -36.59 -17.01 -10.67
N ILE A 14 -35.74 -16.85 -11.68
CA ILE A 14 -35.59 -17.85 -12.76
C ILE A 14 -35.00 -19.15 -12.21
N TYR A 15 -34.07 -19.07 -11.26
CA TYR A 15 -33.47 -20.21 -10.59
C TYR A 15 -34.52 -21.06 -9.88
N GLN A 16 -35.34 -20.44 -9.04
CA GLN A 16 -36.43 -21.12 -8.33
C GLN A 16 -37.46 -21.72 -9.30
N GLY A 17 -37.76 -21.03 -10.40
CA GLY A 17 -38.66 -21.54 -11.43
C GLY A 17 -38.11 -22.76 -12.19
N ILE A 18 -36.79 -22.84 -12.38
CA ILE A 18 -36.14 -24.00 -13.01
C ILE A 18 -36.04 -25.17 -12.03
N GLU A 19 -35.62 -24.93 -10.79
CA GLU A 19 -35.60 -25.97 -9.75
C GLU A 19 -36.99 -26.57 -9.52
N GLY A 20 -38.03 -25.73 -9.44
CA GLY A 20 -39.40 -26.20 -9.31
C GLY A 20 -39.86 -27.07 -10.48
N LYS A 21 -39.40 -26.77 -11.70
CA LYS A 21 -39.70 -27.60 -12.89
C LYS A 21 -38.95 -28.93 -12.90
N ILE A 22 -37.70 -28.95 -12.43
CA ILE A 22 -36.93 -30.18 -12.28
C ILE A 22 -37.57 -31.07 -11.21
N LEU A 23 -37.98 -30.50 -10.07
CA LEU A 23 -38.62 -31.22 -8.96
C LEU A 23 -40.04 -31.72 -9.30
N ALA A 24 -40.81 -30.95 -10.07
CA ALA A 24 -42.17 -31.33 -10.47
C ALA A 24 -42.24 -32.51 -11.45
N GLY A 25 -41.11 -32.92 -12.08
CA GLY A 25 -40.95 -34.18 -12.82
C GLY A 25 -42.06 -34.52 -13.82
N GLY A 26 -41.88 -34.20 -15.10
CA GLY A 26 -42.84 -34.53 -16.17
C GLY A 26 -42.35 -35.65 -17.10
N PRO A 27 -43.25 -36.48 -17.68
CA PRO A 27 -42.88 -37.61 -18.54
C PRO A 27 -42.19 -37.23 -19.87
N ASN A 28 -42.17 -35.94 -20.23
CA ASN A 28 -41.50 -35.41 -21.43
C ASN A 28 -40.45 -34.34 -21.10
N LEU A 29 -39.96 -34.29 -19.84
CA LEU A 29 -39.01 -33.28 -19.41
C LEU A 29 -37.57 -33.73 -19.71
N ASP A 30 -36.86 -32.99 -20.55
CA ASP A 30 -35.42 -33.20 -20.78
C ASP A 30 -34.59 -32.66 -19.61
N ILE A 31 -34.28 -33.54 -18.67
CA ILE A 31 -33.53 -33.23 -17.45
C ILE A 31 -32.13 -32.66 -17.79
N GLY A 32 -31.45 -33.22 -18.79
CA GLY A 32 -30.11 -32.79 -19.18
C GLY A 32 -30.07 -31.36 -19.72
N TYR A 33 -31.10 -30.98 -20.49
CA TYR A 33 -31.26 -29.58 -20.92
C TYR A 33 -31.42 -28.63 -19.71
N TRP A 34 -32.31 -28.95 -18.76
CA TRP A 34 -32.55 -28.08 -17.59
C TRP A 34 -31.37 -28.02 -16.62
N GLU A 35 -30.62 -29.11 -16.45
CA GLU A 35 -29.39 -29.13 -15.67
C GLU A 35 -28.29 -28.26 -16.31
N SER A 36 -28.09 -28.37 -17.62
CA SER A 36 -27.12 -27.52 -18.34
C SER A 36 -27.52 -26.03 -18.27
N LEU A 37 -28.81 -25.75 -18.32
CA LEU A 37 -29.36 -24.40 -18.19
C LEU A 37 -29.17 -23.85 -16.77
N LEU A 38 -29.33 -24.68 -15.75
CA LEU A 38 -29.07 -24.35 -14.35
C LEU A 38 -27.58 -24.06 -14.12
N GLN A 39 -26.68 -24.87 -14.68
CA GLN A 39 -25.23 -24.66 -14.63
C GLN A 39 -24.86 -23.30 -15.24
N GLN A 40 -25.43 -22.98 -16.41
CA GLN A 40 -25.21 -21.70 -17.07
C GLN A 40 -25.78 -20.55 -16.23
N LEU A 41 -26.98 -20.70 -15.68
CA LEU A 41 -27.63 -19.70 -14.85
C LEU A 41 -26.80 -19.37 -13.60
N LYS A 42 -26.26 -20.38 -12.89
CA LYS A 42 -25.39 -20.19 -11.72
C LYS A 42 -24.17 -19.32 -12.05
N ALA A 43 -23.55 -19.52 -13.22
CA ALA A 43 -22.44 -18.68 -13.67
C ALA A 43 -22.86 -17.22 -13.94
N TYR A 44 -24.06 -17.00 -14.51
CA TYR A 44 -24.61 -15.65 -14.70
C TYR A 44 -25.00 -14.99 -13.37
N MET A 45 -25.55 -15.74 -12.40
CA MET A 45 -25.85 -15.25 -11.06
C MET A 45 -24.58 -14.81 -10.32
N ALA A 46 -23.51 -15.60 -10.36
CA ALA A 46 -22.23 -15.23 -9.78
C ALA A 46 -21.67 -13.93 -10.39
N ARG A 47 -21.72 -13.81 -11.72
CA ARG A 47 -21.30 -12.59 -12.43
C ARG A 47 -22.18 -11.38 -12.12
N ALA A 48 -23.50 -11.57 -11.99
CA ALA A 48 -24.43 -10.49 -11.63
C ALA A 48 -24.20 -10.03 -10.19
N ARG A 49 -24.06 -10.96 -9.24
CA ARG A 49 -23.77 -10.67 -7.83
C ARG A 49 -22.46 -9.91 -7.67
N LEU A 50 -21.41 -10.32 -8.38
CA LEU A 50 -20.12 -9.63 -8.35
C LEU A 50 -20.24 -8.21 -8.92
N ARG A 51 -20.98 -8.03 -10.03
CA ARG A 51 -21.20 -6.71 -10.63
C ARG A 51 -21.97 -5.77 -9.70
N GLU A 52 -23.04 -6.25 -9.07
CA GLU A 52 -23.86 -5.46 -8.15
C GLU A 52 -23.05 -5.06 -6.91
N ARG A 53 -22.33 -6.01 -6.29
CA ARG A 53 -21.41 -5.72 -5.17
C ARG A 53 -20.35 -4.68 -5.55
N HIS A 54 -19.76 -4.80 -6.73
CA HIS A 54 -18.78 -3.84 -7.22
C HIS A 54 -19.40 -2.44 -7.40
N GLN A 55 -20.61 -2.34 -7.96
CA GLN A 55 -21.32 -1.06 -8.08
C GLN A 55 -21.63 -0.44 -6.72
N ASP A 56 -22.00 -1.22 -5.72
CA ASP A 56 -22.26 -0.71 -4.37
C ASP A 56 -20.97 -0.20 -3.71
N VAL A 57 -19.85 -0.91 -3.85
CA VAL A 57 -18.55 -0.45 -3.36
C VAL A 57 -18.14 0.85 -4.06
N LEU A 58 -18.34 0.96 -5.38
CA LEU A 58 -18.07 2.19 -6.13
C LEU A 58 -18.93 3.35 -5.65
N ARG A 59 -20.22 3.12 -5.39
CA ARG A 59 -21.12 4.14 -4.83
C ARG A 59 -20.67 4.61 -3.45
N GLN A 60 -20.27 3.70 -2.58
CA GLN A 60 -19.75 4.04 -1.25
C GLN A 60 -18.44 4.82 -1.34
N LYS A 61 -17.52 4.44 -2.23
CA LYS A 61 -16.28 5.20 -2.48
C LYS A 61 -16.57 6.60 -3.02
N LEU A 62 -17.52 6.72 -3.95
CA LEU A 62 -17.95 8.01 -4.51
C LEU A 62 -18.58 8.90 -3.43
N TYR A 63 -19.39 8.33 -2.53
CA TYR A 63 -19.95 9.05 -1.39
C TYR A 63 -18.86 9.57 -0.44
N LYS A 64 -17.89 8.73 -0.06
CA LYS A 64 -16.74 9.14 0.76
C LYS A 64 -15.92 10.25 0.10
N LEU A 65 -15.62 10.12 -1.19
CA LEU A 65 -14.90 11.15 -1.96
C LEU A 65 -15.66 12.47 -2.02
N LYS A 66 -16.99 12.45 -2.18
CA LYS A 66 -17.81 13.67 -2.15
C LYS A 66 -17.78 14.34 -0.78
N GLN A 67 -17.81 13.55 0.29
CA GLN A 67 -17.69 14.03 1.67
C GLN A 67 -16.30 14.66 1.94
N GLU A 68 -15.23 14.02 1.45
CA GLU A 68 -13.85 14.51 1.55
C GLU A 68 -13.61 15.79 0.73
N GLN A 69 -14.32 15.97 -0.39
CA GLN A 69 -14.25 17.17 -1.24
C GLN A 69 -15.14 18.33 -0.76
N GLY A 70 -15.82 18.19 0.39
CA GLY A 70 -16.64 19.25 0.99
C GLY A 70 -17.86 19.65 0.17
N VAL A 71 -18.32 18.80 -0.77
CA VAL A 71 -19.57 19.03 -1.48
C VAL A 71 -20.70 18.54 -0.56
N GLU A 72 -21.25 19.46 0.24
CA GLU A 72 -22.48 19.21 0.99
C GLU A 72 -23.57 18.76 0.02
N SER A 73 -23.89 17.46 0.02
CA SER A 73 -25.08 16.97 -0.64
C SER A 73 -26.23 17.09 0.35
N GLU A 74 -27.15 18.01 0.07
CA GLU A 74 -28.46 18.10 0.70
C GLU A 74 -29.11 16.70 0.83
N PRO A 75 -29.75 16.38 1.96
CA PRO A 75 -30.41 15.10 2.15
C PRO A 75 -31.59 14.97 1.17
N LEU A 76 -31.47 14.00 0.27
CA LEU A 76 -32.41 13.63 -0.79
C LEU A 76 -33.67 12.89 -0.26
N PHE A 77 -34.25 13.34 0.85
CA PHE A 77 -35.55 12.87 1.35
C PHE A 77 -36.37 14.02 1.96
N PRO A 78 -37.45 14.48 1.31
CA PRO A 78 -38.35 15.49 1.88
C PRO A 78 -39.28 14.83 2.89
N ILE A 79 -38.97 14.94 4.18
CA ILE A 79 -39.95 14.67 5.24
C ILE A 79 -40.86 15.90 5.34
N ILE A 80 -42.03 15.80 4.73
CA ILE A 80 -43.17 16.69 4.96
C ILE A 80 -43.58 16.54 6.43
N LYS A 81 -43.09 17.42 7.31
CA LYS A 81 -43.73 17.70 8.60
C LYS A 81 -44.64 18.91 8.41
N LYS A 82 -45.94 18.64 8.42
CA LYS A 82 -47.00 19.62 8.69
C LYS A 82 -46.87 20.10 10.14
N GLU A 83 -47.20 21.38 10.35
CA GLU A 83 -47.66 22.10 11.57
C GLU A 83 -46.83 23.37 11.82
N SER A 84 -47.34 24.55 11.43
CA SER A 84 -48.23 25.48 12.16
C SER A 84 -47.46 26.48 13.05
N LEU A 85 -47.54 27.76 12.67
CA LEU A 85 -47.61 29.02 13.47
C LEU A 85 -47.41 28.84 15.00
N SER A 86 -46.54 29.53 15.75
CA SER A 86 -46.16 30.95 15.78
C SER A 86 -45.11 31.19 16.93
N PRO A 87 -44.58 32.42 17.12
CA PRO A 87 -43.22 32.70 17.65
C PRO A 87 -43.16 33.28 19.09
N GLU A 88 -41.95 33.39 19.66
CA GLU A 88 -41.41 34.48 20.53
C GLU A 88 -40.01 34.07 21.05
N ALA A 89 -38.93 34.81 20.74
CA ALA A 89 -38.34 35.93 21.52
C ALA A 89 -37.78 35.48 22.89
N ALA A 90 -36.56 35.78 23.34
CA ALA A 90 -35.51 36.70 22.90
C ALA A 90 -34.16 36.33 23.58
N SER A 91 -33.06 36.86 23.02
CA SER A 91 -31.91 37.54 23.66
C SER A 91 -31.30 36.97 24.96
N SER A 92 -29.98 36.97 25.21
CA SER A 92 -28.81 37.64 24.63
C SER A 92 -27.60 37.22 25.50
N SER A 93 -26.53 36.67 24.93
CA SER A 93 -25.24 37.33 24.62
C SER A 93 -24.17 37.36 25.73
N HIS A 94 -22.98 36.85 25.36
CA HIS A 94 -21.63 37.41 25.60
C HIS A 94 -21.10 37.44 27.07
N ARG A 95 -19.80 37.29 27.41
CA ARG A 95 -18.50 37.10 26.73
C ARG A 95 -17.41 37.51 27.76
N LEU A 96 -16.37 36.67 27.92
CA LEU A 96 -15.01 36.94 28.49
C LEU A 96 -14.91 37.25 30.00
N GLU A 97 -14.20 36.44 30.82
CA GLU A 97 -12.72 36.40 31.06
C GLU A 97 -12.13 37.70 31.65
N PRO A 98 -10.96 37.74 32.34
CA PRO A 98 -10.00 36.66 32.70
C PRO A 98 -9.36 36.80 34.12
N GLU A 99 -8.52 35.79 34.45
CA GLU A 99 -7.22 35.83 35.19
C GLU A 99 -7.11 36.47 36.59
N GLU A 100 -6.55 35.72 37.56
CA GLU A 100 -5.25 36.10 38.15
C GLU A 100 -4.60 34.94 38.93
N ILE A 101 -3.28 34.87 38.80
CA ILE A 101 -2.34 33.84 39.25
C ILE A 101 -1.61 34.32 40.53
N ALA A 102 -1.09 33.34 41.29
CA ALA A 102 -0.07 33.41 42.33
C ALA A 102 -0.61 33.65 43.76
N SER A 103 -0.11 33.01 44.81
CA SER A 103 1.26 32.59 45.06
C SER A 103 1.34 31.67 46.29
N ALA A 104 2.44 30.92 46.35
CA ALA A 104 3.18 30.50 47.55
C ALA A 104 2.64 29.37 48.45
N GLN A 105 3.25 28.21 48.24
CA GLN A 105 3.74 27.24 49.24
C GLN A 105 4.18 27.87 50.59
N PRO A 106 4.16 27.13 51.74
CA PRO A 106 4.84 25.84 51.88
C PRO A 106 4.10 24.75 52.68
N GLY A 107 4.50 23.49 52.42
CA GLY A 107 4.22 22.33 53.28
C GLY A 107 4.97 22.41 54.63
N PRO A 108 5.01 21.35 55.46
CA PRO A 108 5.03 19.95 55.02
C PRO A 108 4.20 18.97 55.88
N SER A 109 4.16 17.74 55.38
CA SER A 109 4.24 16.50 56.15
C SER A 109 3.08 16.15 57.09
N SER A 110 2.36 15.08 56.77
CA SER A 110 2.74 13.73 57.23
C SER A 110 1.53 12.82 57.51
N VAL A 111 1.58 11.67 56.83
CA VAL A 111 1.05 10.34 57.20
C VAL A 111 -0.47 10.10 57.11
N GLU A 112 -0.79 9.11 56.26
CA GLU A 112 -1.98 8.24 56.24
C GLU A 112 -2.19 7.50 57.59
N PRO A 113 -3.07 6.48 57.73
CA PRO A 113 -4.18 5.99 56.91
C PRO A 113 -5.47 5.80 57.74
N GLY A 114 -6.60 5.52 57.10
CA GLY A 114 -7.81 5.16 57.84
C GLY A 114 -9.04 4.95 56.97
N THR A 115 -9.09 3.77 56.37
CA THR A 115 -10.25 2.85 56.28
C THR A 115 -11.65 3.46 56.17
N GLU A 116 -12.30 3.14 55.04
CA GLU A 116 -13.73 2.90 54.74
C GLU A 116 -14.72 2.78 55.92
N PRO A 117 -16.07 2.81 55.72
CA PRO A 117 -16.87 2.89 54.48
C PRO A 117 -18.00 3.93 54.58
N GLU A 118 -18.76 4.18 53.50
CA GLU A 118 -20.22 4.13 53.56
C GLU A 118 -20.85 4.31 52.18
N ALA A 119 -21.86 3.47 51.94
CA ALA A 119 -22.67 3.39 50.76
C ALA A 119 -23.55 4.64 50.60
N GLU A 120 -23.94 4.98 49.37
CA GLU A 120 -25.35 4.88 48.92
C GLU A 120 -25.57 5.40 47.49
N ALA A 121 -26.24 4.52 46.71
CA ALA A 121 -27.36 4.78 45.83
C ALA A 121 -27.26 5.71 44.59
N LYS A 122 -27.36 5.02 43.43
CA LYS A 122 -28.23 5.29 42.27
C LYS A 122 -28.09 6.60 41.48
N ALA A 123 -27.74 6.45 40.20
CA ALA A 123 -28.52 7.01 39.09
C ALA A 123 -28.24 6.21 37.80
N GLU A 124 -29.30 5.63 37.21
CA GLU A 124 -29.28 5.24 35.81
C GLU A 124 -29.12 6.51 34.96
N GLY A 125 -28.04 6.57 34.19
CA GLY A 125 -27.80 7.57 33.17
C GLY A 125 -27.12 6.89 32.00
N ASP A 126 -27.83 6.82 30.88
CA ASP A 126 -27.35 6.44 29.56
C ASP A 126 -26.14 7.33 29.21
N GLY A 127 -24.96 6.80 29.51
CA GLY A 127 -23.67 7.43 29.31
C GLY A 127 -22.72 6.34 28.86
N GLU A 128 -22.20 6.50 27.64
CA GLU A 128 -21.16 5.69 27.04
C GLU A 128 -20.09 5.39 28.11
N ALA A 129 -20.09 4.14 28.61
CA ALA A 129 -19.22 3.74 29.70
C ALA A 129 -17.77 3.90 29.21
N VAL A 130 -17.11 4.95 29.68
CA VAL A 130 -15.67 5.10 29.52
C VAL A 130 -15.07 3.93 30.27
N LEU A 131 -14.69 2.88 29.54
CA LEU A 131 -14.03 1.71 30.07
C LEU A 131 -12.84 2.18 30.91
N ILE A 132 -12.98 2.05 32.22
CA ILE A 132 -11.91 2.37 33.16
C ILE A 132 -10.81 1.33 32.99
N GLU A 133 -9.58 1.69 33.37
CA GLU A 133 -8.41 0.81 33.24
C GLU A 133 -8.65 -0.56 33.92
N GLU A 134 -9.41 -0.57 35.01
CA GLU A 134 -9.82 -1.78 35.73
C GLU A 134 -10.74 -2.69 34.90
N ASP A 135 -11.65 -2.14 34.09
CA ASP A 135 -12.55 -2.92 33.23
C ASP A 135 -11.77 -3.59 32.09
N LEU A 136 -10.77 -2.90 31.54
CA LEU A 136 -9.86 -3.44 30.52
C LEU A 136 -9.00 -4.57 31.09
N ILE A 137 -8.51 -4.42 32.32
CA ILE A 137 -7.76 -5.46 33.03
C ILE A 137 -8.66 -6.66 33.29
N GLN A 138 -9.87 -6.46 33.80
CA GLN A 138 -10.81 -7.54 34.07
C GLN A 138 -11.19 -8.29 32.79
N GLN A 139 -11.47 -7.57 31.70
CA GLN A 139 -11.74 -8.18 30.39
C GLN A 139 -10.55 -9.01 29.89
N SER A 140 -9.32 -8.54 30.09
CA SER A 140 -8.12 -9.27 29.69
C SER A 140 -7.91 -10.57 30.47
N LEU A 141 -8.29 -10.58 31.76
CA LEU A 141 -8.24 -11.75 32.63
C LEU A 141 -9.34 -12.75 32.26
N ASP A 142 -10.55 -12.26 31.98
CA ASP A 142 -11.67 -13.10 31.56
C ASP A 142 -11.39 -13.76 30.19
N ASP A 143 -10.80 -13.03 29.24
CA ASP A 143 -10.35 -13.54 27.94
C ASP A 143 -9.22 -14.59 28.11
N TYR A 144 -8.33 -14.39 29.08
CA TYR A 144 -7.30 -15.37 29.44
C TYR A 144 -7.91 -16.65 30.02
N ASP A 145 -8.89 -16.54 30.91
CA ASP A 145 -9.54 -17.71 31.52
C ASP A 145 -10.41 -18.47 30.50
N ALA A 146 -11.02 -17.77 29.54
CA ALA A 146 -11.85 -18.36 28.51
C ALA A 146 -11.06 -19.21 27.48
N GLY A 147 -9.80 -18.85 27.19
CA GLY A 147 -9.06 -19.48 26.07
C GLY A 147 -7.56 -19.65 26.27
N LYS A 148 -6.97 -19.17 27.37
CA LYS A 148 -5.52 -19.15 27.64
C LYS A 148 -4.69 -18.61 26.48
N TYR A 149 -5.26 -17.70 25.69
CA TYR A 149 -4.73 -17.20 24.42
C TYR A 149 -4.35 -18.29 23.40
N SER A 150 -4.90 -19.50 23.53
CA SER A 150 -4.69 -20.56 22.56
C SER A 150 -5.58 -20.32 21.33
N PRO A 151 -5.02 -20.36 20.10
CA PRO A 151 -5.81 -20.18 18.90
C PRO A 151 -6.95 -21.21 18.84
N ARG A 152 -8.17 -20.77 18.57
CA ARG A 152 -9.29 -21.69 18.33
C ARG A 152 -9.04 -22.46 17.03
N LEU A 153 -9.10 -23.79 17.10
CA LEU A 153 -9.03 -24.64 15.91
C LEU A 153 -10.25 -24.36 15.03
N LEU A 154 -10.02 -23.81 13.85
CA LEU A 154 -11.06 -23.59 12.85
C LEU A 154 -11.20 -24.83 11.97
N THR A 155 -12.45 -25.20 11.69
CA THR A 155 -12.77 -26.25 10.73
C THR A 155 -12.75 -25.70 9.31
N SER A 156 -12.63 -26.56 8.29
CA SER A 156 -12.54 -26.15 6.88
C SER A 156 -13.72 -25.30 6.38
N HIS A 157 -14.86 -25.34 7.07
CA HIS A 157 -16.06 -24.56 6.73
C HIS A 157 -16.12 -23.18 7.41
N GLU A 158 -15.33 -22.96 8.46
CA GLU A 158 -15.23 -21.69 9.19
C GLU A 158 -14.16 -20.76 8.59
N LEU A 159 -13.35 -21.29 7.67
CA LEU A 159 -12.34 -20.51 6.95
C LEU A 159 -13.00 -19.57 5.94
N PRO A 160 -12.55 -18.30 5.85
CA PRO A 160 -12.94 -17.40 4.78
C PRO A 160 -12.70 -18.02 3.39
N PHE A 161 -13.56 -17.72 2.41
CA PHE A 161 -13.46 -18.27 1.05
C PHE A 161 -12.17 -17.86 0.31
N ASP A 162 -11.49 -16.81 0.77
CA ASP A 162 -10.20 -16.34 0.27
C ASP A 162 -9.01 -16.82 1.11
N ALA A 163 -9.25 -17.65 2.14
CA ALA A 163 -8.19 -18.22 2.95
C ALA A 163 -7.32 -19.17 2.11
N HIS A 164 -6.02 -18.89 2.08
CA HIS A 164 -5.04 -19.70 1.39
C HIS A 164 -4.65 -20.88 2.30
N VAL A 165 -5.29 -22.03 2.10
CA VAL A 165 -5.00 -23.26 2.85
C VAL A 165 -3.84 -24.00 2.17
N VAL A 166 -2.84 -24.37 2.95
CA VAL A 166 -1.70 -25.18 2.49
C VAL A 166 -1.80 -26.53 3.19
N ASP A 167 -1.58 -27.60 2.43
CA ASP A 167 -1.56 -28.95 3.00
C ASP A 167 -0.34 -29.14 3.92
N ALA A 168 -0.48 -29.97 4.96
CA ALA A 168 0.59 -30.19 5.93
C ALA A 168 1.87 -30.75 5.29
N ASP A 169 1.72 -31.63 4.30
CA ASP A 169 2.88 -32.22 3.60
C ASP A 169 3.54 -31.18 2.69
N GLU A 170 2.76 -30.32 2.03
CA GLU A 170 3.29 -29.22 1.20
C GLU A 170 4.03 -28.18 2.04
N ASP A 171 3.50 -27.84 3.23
CA ASP A 171 4.15 -26.91 4.15
C ASP A 171 5.47 -27.49 4.68
N LEU A 172 5.49 -28.79 5.03
CA LEU A 172 6.70 -29.49 5.45
C LEU A 172 7.77 -29.49 4.35
N GLN A 173 7.39 -29.74 3.09
CA GLN A 173 8.30 -29.70 1.96
C GLN A 173 8.86 -28.28 1.73
N ARG A 174 8.02 -27.24 1.80
CA ARG A 174 8.47 -25.84 1.74
C ARG A 174 9.46 -25.51 2.84
N LEU A 175 9.18 -25.93 4.06
CA LEU A 175 10.05 -25.71 5.21
C LEU A 175 11.39 -26.43 5.05
N GLN A 176 11.40 -27.66 4.54
CA GLN A 176 12.64 -28.40 4.25
C GLN A 176 13.48 -27.73 3.16
N LEU A 177 12.85 -27.27 2.09
CA LEU A 177 13.52 -26.51 1.01
C LEU A 177 14.12 -25.21 1.55
N SER A 178 13.36 -24.46 2.34
CA SER A 178 13.84 -23.22 2.96
C SER A 178 15.03 -23.47 3.90
N ARG A 179 15.00 -24.56 4.69
CA ARG A 179 16.13 -24.96 5.54
C ARG A 179 17.37 -25.35 4.73
N GLN A 180 17.22 -26.13 3.66
CA GLN A 180 18.35 -26.48 2.78
C GLN A 180 18.96 -25.23 2.14
N GLN A 181 18.12 -24.30 1.68
CA GLN A 181 18.59 -23.02 1.14
C GLN A 181 19.38 -22.25 2.20
N LEU A 182 18.83 -22.06 3.40
CA LEU A 182 19.49 -21.32 4.48
C LEU A 182 20.84 -21.95 4.88
N GLN A 183 20.96 -23.28 4.86
CA GLN A 183 22.23 -23.97 5.12
C GLN A 183 23.32 -23.66 4.07
N VAL A 184 22.93 -23.41 2.82
CA VAL A 184 23.86 -23.15 1.71
C VAL A 184 24.15 -21.66 1.55
N THR A 185 23.14 -20.80 1.70
CA THR A 185 23.22 -19.37 1.36
C THR A 185 23.13 -18.43 2.57
N GLY A 186 22.79 -18.94 3.75
CA GLY A 186 22.61 -18.17 4.98
C GLY A 186 21.29 -17.39 5.07
N ASP A 187 20.39 -17.54 4.09
CA ASP A 187 19.10 -16.83 4.05
C ASP A 187 18.01 -17.72 3.44
N ALA A 188 16.78 -17.64 3.97
CA ALA A 188 15.65 -18.50 3.62
C ALA A 188 14.81 -17.98 2.44
N SER A 189 15.01 -16.72 2.01
CA SER A 189 14.33 -16.15 0.85
C SER A 189 15.35 -15.78 -0.23
N GLU A 190 15.55 -16.65 -1.21
CA GLU A 190 16.24 -16.26 -2.44
C GLU A 190 15.24 -16.08 -3.57
N SER A 191 14.71 -14.86 -3.69
CA SER A 191 14.17 -14.42 -4.98
C SER A 191 15.33 -14.23 -5.96
N ALA A 192 15.07 -14.35 -7.27
CA ALA A 192 16.05 -13.95 -8.30
C ALA A 192 16.56 -12.51 -8.08
N GLU A 193 15.74 -11.69 -7.42
CA GLU A 193 16.10 -10.36 -6.93
C GLU A 193 17.22 -10.39 -5.90
N ASP A 194 17.14 -11.24 -4.87
CA ASP A 194 18.11 -11.26 -3.78
C ASP A 194 19.46 -11.82 -4.25
N ILE A 195 19.43 -12.78 -5.18
CA ILE A 195 20.63 -13.24 -5.90
C ILE A 195 21.24 -12.07 -6.69
N PHE A 196 20.43 -11.29 -7.40
CA PHE A 196 20.92 -10.11 -8.11
C PHE A 196 21.42 -9.03 -7.15
N PHE A 197 20.75 -8.77 -6.02
CA PHE A 197 21.18 -7.81 -5.00
C PHE A 197 22.54 -8.22 -4.44
N ARG A 198 22.73 -9.51 -4.12
CA ARG A 198 24.00 -10.03 -3.63
C ARG A 198 25.09 -9.92 -4.69
N ARG A 199 24.84 -10.42 -5.91
CA ARG A 199 25.79 -10.35 -7.03
C ARG A 199 26.12 -8.93 -7.43
N ALA A 200 25.14 -8.03 -7.36
CA ALA A 200 25.37 -6.62 -7.51
C ALA A 200 26.31 -6.21 -6.39
N LYS A 201 25.91 -6.28 -5.12
CA LYS A 201 26.70 -5.86 -3.94
C LYS A 201 28.15 -6.37 -3.92
N GLU A 202 28.39 -7.62 -4.31
CA GLU A 202 29.73 -8.22 -4.42
C GLU A 202 30.66 -7.51 -5.41
N GLY A 203 30.10 -6.89 -6.46
CA GLY A 203 30.84 -6.11 -7.45
C GLY A 203 31.02 -4.63 -7.09
N MET A 204 30.91 -4.19 -5.83
CA MET A 204 31.24 -2.80 -5.47
C MET A 204 32.76 -2.59 -5.46
N GLY A 205 33.27 -1.88 -6.46
CA GLY A 205 34.64 -1.35 -6.42
C GLY A 205 34.76 -0.15 -5.47
N ALA A 206 35.99 0.23 -5.11
CA ALA A 206 36.27 1.36 -4.19
C ALA A 206 35.75 2.74 -4.67
N ASP A 207 35.40 2.84 -5.95
CA ASP A 207 34.88 4.04 -6.60
C ASP A 207 33.35 4.01 -6.81
N GLU A 208 32.68 2.93 -6.39
CA GLU A 208 31.22 2.80 -6.45
C GLU A 208 30.63 2.84 -5.03
N ALA A 209 29.69 3.77 -4.81
CA ALA A 209 28.93 3.86 -3.57
C ALA A 209 27.44 3.59 -3.84
N GLN A 210 26.73 3.05 -2.85
CA GLN A 210 25.28 2.88 -2.92
C GLN A 210 24.58 4.25 -2.95
N PHE A 211 23.56 4.39 -3.79
CA PHE A 211 22.80 5.62 -3.97
C PHE A 211 21.31 5.34 -3.79
N SER A 212 20.64 6.08 -2.89
CA SER A 212 19.23 5.87 -2.56
C SER A 212 18.45 7.17 -2.33
N VAL A 213 18.97 8.31 -2.81
CA VAL A 213 18.32 9.61 -2.62
C VAL A 213 17.17 9.77 -3.62
N GLU A 214 15.98 9.36 -3.21
CA GLU A 214 14.73 9.56 -3.94
C GLU A 214 14.28 11.03 -3.88
N MET A 215 13.65 11.49 -4.96
CA MET A 215 12.90 12.73 -4.97
C MET A 215 11.40 12.42 -4.87
N PRO A 216 10.69 12.98 -3.88
CA PRO A 216 9.27 12.71 -3.72
C PRO A 216 8.50 13.23 -4.93
N LEU A 217 7.89 12.30 -5.68
CA LEU A 217 6.88 12.61 -6.68
C LEU A 217 5.53 12.67 -5.97
N THR A 218 5.10 13.85 -5.56
CA THR A 218 3.83 14.01 -4.82
C THR A 218 2.61 13.70 -5.69
N GLY A 219 1.70 12.88 -5.15
CA GLY A 219 0.26 13.01 -5.36
C GLY A 219 -0.34 12.60 -6.71
N LYS A 220 0.23 11.65 -7.45
CA LYS A 220 -0.46 11.11 -8.64
C LYS A 220 -1.52 10.07 -8.24
N ALA A 221 -2.79 10.44 -8.34
CA ALA A 221 -3.89 9.49 -8.26
C ALA A 221 -3.88 8.58 -9.49
N TYR A 222 -3.52 7.31 -9.30
CA TYR A 222 -3.51 6.34 -10.39
C TYR A 222 -4.93 5.80 -10.65
N LEU A 223 -5.43 5.92 -11.88
CA LEU A 223 -6.75 5.39 -12.28
C LEU A 223 -6.88 3.87 -12.05
N TRP A 224 -5.76 3.16 -12.02
CA TRP A 224 -5.70 1.72 -11.80
C TRP A 224 -5.59 1.31 -10.32
N ALA A 225 -5.41 2.26 -9.40
CA ALA A 225 -5.24 1.97 -7.96
C ALA A 225 -6.44 1.24 -7.34
N ASP A 226 -7.62 1.34 -7.97
CA ASP A 226 -8.82 0.63 -7.54
C ASP A 226 -8.79 -0.87 -7.91
N LYS A 227 -8.04 -1.23 -8.95
CA LYS A 227 -7.89 -2.62 -9.42
C LYS A 227 -6.66 -3.30 -8.86
N TYR A 228 -5.56 -2.57 -8.71
CA TYR A 228 -4.28 -3.09 -8.22
C TYR A 228 -3.76 -2.19 -7.11
N ARG A 229 -3.24 -2.79 -6.03
CA ARG A 229 -2.61 -2.04 -4.95
C ARG A 229 -1.33 -1.36 -5.46
N PRO A 230 -1.22 -0.02 -5.44
CA PRO A 230 0.00 0.68 -5.79
C PRO A 230 1.16 0.27 -4.88
N ARG A 231 2.34 0.11 -5.47
CA ARG A 231 3.57 -0.24 -4.74
C ARG A 231 4.77 0.45 -5.33
N LYS A 232 5.74 0.78 -4.47
CA LYS A 232 7.05 1.25 -4.92
C LYS A 232 7.92 0.07 -5.38
N PRO A 233 8.60 0.17 -6.52
CA PRO A 233 9.56 -0.86 -6.94
C PRO A 233 10.76 -0.89 -6.00
N ARG A 234 11.36 -2.08 -5.84
CA ARG A 234 12.67 -2.21 -5.20
C ARG A 234 13.72 -1.66 -6.17
N PHE A 235 14.84 -1.16 -5.66
CA PHE A 235 15.96 -0.75 -6.49
C PHE A 235 17.30 -0.91 -5.76
N PHE A 236 18.36 -1.01 -6.55
CA PHE A 236 19.73 -1.04 -6.08
C PHE A 236 20.60 -0.17 -6.98
N ASN A 237 20.69 1.12 -6.61
CA ASN A 237 21.40 2.09 -7.42
C ASN A 237 22.81 2.34 -6.87
N ARG A 238 23.72 2.70 -7.77
CA ARG A 238 25.09 3.07 -7.45
C ARG A 238 25.45 4.40 -8.08
N VAL A 239 26.25 5.16 -7.36
CA VAL A 239 26.93 6.34 -7.87
C VAL A 239 28.41 5.97 -8.08
N HIS A 240 28.90 6.19 -9.30
CA HIS A 240 30.32 6.05 -9.60
C HIS A 240 30.98 7.40 -9.33
N THR A 241 31.89 7.43 -8.37
CA THR A 241 32.64 8.61 -7.95
C THR A 241 34.11 8.40 -8.23
N GLY A 242 34.79 9.42 -8.73
CA GLY A 242 36.22 9.29 -9.00
C GLY A 242 36.91 10.64 -9.10
N PHE A 243 38.22 10.58 -9.21
CA PHE A 243 39.08 11.76 -9.30
C PHE A 243 39.19 12.24 -10.74
N GLU A 244 39.17 13.57 -10.92
CA GLU A 244 39.44 14.18 -12.21
C GLU A 244 40.77 14.93 -12.19
N TRP A 245 41.82 14.34 -12.74
CA TRP A 245 43.14 14.95 -12.84
C TRP A 245 43.21 15.95 -14.01
N ASN A 246 42.48 17.05 -13.91
CA ASN A 246 42.60 18.17 -14.85
C ASN A 246 43.88 18.99 -14.56
N LYS A 247 44.25 19.92 -15.47
CA LYS A 247 45.48 20.71 -15.33
C LYS A 247 45.53 21.55 -14.04
N TYR A 248 44.38 21.96 -13.52
CA TYR A 248 44.27 22.71 -12.26
C TYR A 248 44.44 21.78 -11.04
N ASN A 249 43.84 20.60 -11.07
CA ASN A 249 43.94 19.63 -9.98
C ASN A 249 45.36 19.07 -9.90
N GLN A 250 46.04 18.89 -11.03
CA GLN A 250 47.44 18.49 -11.09
C GLN A 250 48.40 19.49 -10.43
N THR A 251 48.00 20.76 -10.24
CA THR A 251 48.87 21.77 -9.59
C THR A 251 48.57 21.97 -8.10
N HIS A 252 47.45 21.44 -7.60
CA HIS A 252 46.98 21.68 -6.23
C HIS A 252 46.81 20.39 -5.41
N TYR A 253 46.82 19.24 -6.06
CA TYR A 253 46.62 17.94 -5.44
C TYR A 253 47.70 16.98 -5.92
N ASP A 254 48.07 16.07 -5.03
CA ASP A 254 49.10 15.04 -5.26
C ASP A 254 48.51 13.66 -4.93
N PHE A 255 49.27 12.59 -5.14
CA PHE A 255 48.79 11.23 -4.86
C PHE A 255 48.42 11.00 -3.39
N ASP A 256 49.11 11.67 -2.47
CA ASP A 256 48.86 11.56 -1.02
C ASP A 256 47.74 12.48 -0.54
N ASN A 257 47.38 13.50 -1.33
CA ASN A 257 46.25 14.39 -1.09
C ASN A 257 45.46 14.58 -2.39
N PRO A 258 44.69 13.55 -2.82
CA PRO A 258 44.00 13.59 -4.09
C PRO A 258 42.89 14.64 -4.11
N PRO A 259 42.48 15.11 -5.30
CA PRO A 259 41.37 16.06 -5.42
C PRO A 259 40.07 15.46 -4.86
N PRO A 260 39.06 16.29 -4.52
CA PRO A 260 37.75 15.78 -4.13
C PRO A 260 37.14 14.88 -5.21
N LYS A 261 36.54 13.76 -4.80
CA LYS A 261 35.84 12.85 -5.74
C LYS A 261 34.63 13.58 -6.35
N ILE A 262 34.48 13.45 -7.66
CA ILE A 262 33.32 13.94 -8.40
C ILE A 262 32.48 12.78 -8.90
N VAL A 263 31.19 13.01 -9.12
CA VAL A 263 30.31 12.01 -9.74
C VAL A 263 30.67 11.87 -11.21
N GLN A 264 31.04 10.64 -11.61
CA GLN A 264 31.41 10.28 -12.97
C GLN A 264 30.30 9.52 -13.70
N GLY A 265 29.32 8.98 -12.99
CA GLY A 265 28.21 8.25 -13.60
C GLY A 265 27.29 7.62 -12.56
N TYR A 266 26.23 6.99 -13.06
CA TYR A 266 25.25 6.29 -12.23
C TYR A 266 24.92 4.92 -12.83
N LYS A 267 24.61 3.97 -11.95
CA LYS A 267 24.07 2.66 -12.32
C LYS A 267 22.76 2.43 -11.57
N PHE A 268 21.65 2.55 -12.27
CA PHE A 268 20.32 2.26 -11.75
C PHE A 268 19.96 0.80 -12.05
N ASN A 269 19.49 0.09 -11.04
CA ASN A 269 18.90 -1.23 -11.19
C ASN A 269 17.56 -1.22 -10.45
N ILE A 270 16.46 -1.24 -11.19
CA ILE A 270 15.10 -1.12 -10.64
C ILE A 270 14.35 -2.41 -10.93
N PHE A 271 13.68 -2.94 -9.92
CA PHE A 271 13.04 -4.25 -9.96
C PHE A 271 11.52 -4.10 -10.09
N TYR A 272 10.99 -4.77 -11.11
CA TYR A 272 9.60 -4.84 -11.52
C TYR A 272 9.17 -6.31 -11.77
N PRO A 273 9.26 -7.21 -10.78
CA PRO A 273 8.91 -8.63 -10.92
C PRO A 273 7.44 -8.85 -11.33
N ASP A 274 6.55 -8.03 -10.77
CA ASP A 274 5.11 -8.23 -10.84
C ASP A 274 4.42 -7.23 -11.77
N LEU A 275 5.13 -6.82 -12.81
CA LEU A 275 4.56 -5.95 -13.84
C LEU A 275 3.40 -6.69 -14.52
N ILE A 276 2.21 -6.08 -14.54
CA ILE A 276 1.01 -6.73 -15.10
C ILE A 276 1.22 -7.03 -16.59
N ASP A 277 1.72 -6.03 -17.31
CA ASP A 277 2.10 -6.18 -18.71
C ASP A 277 3.62 -6.32 -18.84
N LYS A 278 4.09 -7.57 -18.88
CA LYS A 278 5.52 -7.88 -19.06
C LYS A 278 6.07 -7.45 -20.43
N ARG A 279 5.21 -7.08 -21.39
CA ARG A 279 5.64 -6.53 -22.69
C ARG A 279 5.85 -5.02 -22.64
N SER A 280 5.22 -4.34 -21.68
CA SER A 280 5.43 -2.92 -21.45
C SER A 280 6.81 -2.71 -20.84
N THR A 281 7.70 -2.06 -21.58
CA THR A 281 9.04 -1.73 -21.10
C THR A 281 8.99 -0.46 -20.24
N PRO A 282 9.63 -0.44 -19.06
CA PRO A 282 9.76 0.78 -18.28
C PRO A 282 10.48 1.88 -19.06
N GLU A 283 9.97 3.09 -18.95
CA GLU A 283 10.49 4.31 -19.56
C GLU A 283 11.14 5.20 -18.50
N TYR A 284 12.03 6.08 -18.95
CA TYR A 284 12.65 7.09 -18.08
C TYR A 284 12.55 8.47 -18.70
N PHE A 285 12.45 9.49 -17.85
CA PHE A 285 12.34 10.90 -18.21
C PHE A 285 13.38 11.68 -17.43
N LEU A 286 14.10 12.56 -18.12
CA LEU A 286 15.09 13.46 -17.52
C LEU A 286 14.55 14.89 -17.57
N GLU A 287 14.27 15.46 -16.41
CA GLU A 287 13.73 16.81 -16.25
C GLU A 287 14.75 17.66 -15.49
N ALA A 288 15.19 18.80 -16.04
CA ALA A 288 16.10 19.68 -15.33
C ALA A 288 15.40 20.31 -14.11
N CYS A 289 16.07 20.33 -12.95
CA CYS A 289 15.47 20.93 -11.76
C CYS A 289 15.41 22.47 -11.92
N PRO A 290 14.26 23.12 -11.65
CA PRO A 290 14.15 24.57 -11.75
C PRO A 290 15.01 25.31 -10.71
N ASP A 291 15.17 24.71 -9.53
CA ASP A 291 15.90 25.33 -8.41
C ASP A 291 17.42 25.35 -8.63
N ASN A 292 17.97 24.32 -9.28
CA ASN A 292 19.40 24.19 -9.51
C ASN A 292 19.70 23.49 -10.84
N LYS A 293 20.36 24.23 -11.75
CA LYS A 293 20.73 23.78 -13.10
C LYS A 293 21.78 22.67 -13.11
N ASP A 294 22.56 22.53 -12.05
CA ASP A 294 23.58 21.49 -11.91
C ASP A 294 22.97 20.10 -11.62
N PHE A 295 21.69 20.04 -11.28
CA PHE A 295 20.96 18.81 -10.99
C PHE A 295 19.75 18.63 -11.89
N ALA A 296 19.40 17.38 -12.13
CA ALA A 296 18.23 16.96 -12.87
C ALA A 296 17.50 15.84 -12.14
N THR A 297 16.20 15.78 -12.37
CA THR A 297 15.30 14.73 -11.93
C THR A 297 15.29 13.62 -12.96
N LEU A 298 15.74 12.43 -12.59
CA LEU A 298 15.57 11.22 -13.39
C LEU A 298 14.38 10.43 -12.87
N ARG A 299 13.28 10.44 -13.61
CA ARG A 299 12.03 9.76 -13.28
C ARG A 299 11.89 8.47 -14.07
N PHE A 300 11.46 7.40 -13.42
CA PHE A 300 11.20 6.09 -14.01
C PHE A 300 9.70 5.77 -13.95
N HIS A 301 9.16 5.27 -15.05
CA HIS A 301 7.75 4.92 -15.23
C HIS A 301 7.66 3.49 -15.79
N ALA A 302 7.02 2.56 -15.08
CA ALA A 302 6.84 1.19 -15.56
C ALA A 302 5.38 0.83 -15.88
N GLY A 303 4.43 1.49 -15.23
CA GLY A 303 3.01 1.17 -15.30
C GLY A 303 2.52 0.31 -14.12
N PRO A 304 1.24 -0.12 -14.12
CA PRO A 304 0.63 -0.83 -13.01
C PRO A 304 1.35 -2.15 -12.72
N PRO A 305 1.54 -2.51 -11.43
CA PRO A 305 1.07 -1.85 -10.21
C PRO A 305 2.11 -0.91 -9.57
N TYR A 306 3.16 -0.54 -10.30
CA TYR A 306 4.27 0.22 -9.75
C TYR A 306 4.03 1.72 -9.85
N GLU A 307 4.39 2.43 -8.78
CA GLU A 307 4.43 3.88 -8.76
C GLU A 307 5.68 4.40 -9.48
N ASP A 308 5.55 5.59 -10.06
CA ASP A 308 6.70 6.32 -10.59
C ASP A 308 7.69 6.60 -9.45
N ILE A 309 8.99 6.41 -9.71
CA ILE A 309 10.07 6.81 -8.80
C ILE A 309 10.96 7.84 -9.48
N ALA A 310 11.53 8.75 -8.71
CA ALA A 310 12.50 9.71 -9.24
C ALA A 310 13.71 9.85 -8.35
N PHE A 311 14.84 10.18 -8.97
CA PHE A 311 16.11 10.41 -8.29
C PHE A 311 16.70 11.74 -8.72
N LYS A 312 17.36 12.43 -7.78
CA LYS A 312 18.11 13.64 -8.07
C LYS A 312 19.53 13.27 -8.51
N ILE A 313 19.88 13.59 -9.75
CA ILE A 313 21.20 13.30 -10.34
C ILE A 313 21.89 14.56 -10.83
N VAL A 314 23.20 14.49 -11.04
CA VAL A 314 23.96 15.57 -11.68
C VAL A 314 23.53 15.74 -13.14
N ASN A 315 23.27 16.97 -13.56
CA ASN A 315 22.85 17.33 -14.91
C ASN A 315 24.08 17.58 -15.81
N ARG A 316 24.68 16.49 -16.32
CA ARG A 316 25.78 16.53 -17.29
C ARG A 316 25.43 15.65 -18.49
N GLU A 317 26.05 15.91 -19.64
CA GLU A 317 25.86 15.07 -20.83
C GLU A 317 26.30 13.63 -20.60
N TRP A 318 25.46 12.68 -21.01
CA TRP A 318 25.73 11.26 -20.89
C TRP A 318 26.55 10.75 -22.08
N GLU A 319 27.40 9.77 -21.80
CA GLU A 319 28.11 9.00 -22.81
C GLU A 319 27.30 7.75 -23.19
N TYR A 320 26.69 7.77 -24.37
CA TYR A 320 25.83 6.68 -24.89
C TYR A 320 26.60 5.51 -25.52
N SER A 321 27.92 5.44 -25.32
CA SER A 321 28.77 4.41 -25.92
C SER A 321 28.70 3.11 -25.11
N HIS A 322 28.27 2.01 -25.72
CA HIS A 322 28.28 0.68 -25.11
C HIS A 322 29.71 0.25 -24.66
N ARG A 323 30.75 0.69 -25.38
CA ARG A 323 32.15 0.43 -25.00
C ARG A 323 32.56 1.12 -23.71
N HIS A 324 31.91 2.23 -23.37
CA HIS A 324 32.16 2.99 -22.15
C HIS A 324 31.14 2.66 -21.05
N GLY A 325 30.46 1.52 -21.17
CA GLY A 325 29.60 0.99 -20.10
C GLY A 325 28.16 1.51 -20.12
N PHE A 326 27.73 2.22 -21.17
CA PHE A 326 26.30 2.55 -21.32
C PHE A 326 25.46 1.28 -21.45
N ARG A 327 24.37 1.21 -20.69
CA ARG A 327 23.41 0.11 -20.74
C ARG A 327 22.01 0.66 -20.46
N CYS A 328 21.05 0.34 -21.32
CA CYS A 328 19.64 0.63 -21.10
C CYS A 328 18.84 -0.58 -21.57
N GLN A 329 18.48 -1.47 -20.65
CA GLN A 329 17.78 -2.71 -20.98
C GLN A 329 16.80 -3.13 -19.89
N PHE A 330 15.71 -3.78 -20.29
CA PHE A 330 14.75 -4.42 -19.39
C PHE A 330 14.77 -5.92 -19.65
N ALA A 331 15.18 -6.71 -18.66
CA ALA A 331 15.24 -8.16 -18.75
C ALA A 331 14.92 -8.81 -17.40
N ASN A 332 14.15 -9.89 -17.41
CA ASN A 332 13.81 -10.66 -16.21
C ASN A 332 13.18 -9.82 -15.08
N GLY A 333 12.36 -8.82 -15.44
CA GLY A 333 11.77 -7.90 -14.46
C GLY A 333 12.76 -6.91 -13.86
N ILE A 334 13.98 -6.79 -14.40
CA ILE A 334 14.99 -5.85 -13.93
C ILE A 334 15.25 -4.82 -15.02
N PHE A 335 15.02 -3.55 -14.69
CA PHE A 335 15.37 -2.41 -15.53
C PHE A 335 16.76 -1.91 -15.15
N GLN A 336 17.70 -1.97 -16.10
CA GLN A 336 19.08 -1.55 -15.93
C GLN A 336 19.36 -0.32 -16.77
N LEU A 337 19.67 0.80 -16.11
CA LEU A 337 20.12 2.04 -16.74
C LEU A 337 21.48 2.45 -16.17
N TRP A 338 22.54 2.20 -16.92
CA TRP A 338 23.92 2.52 -16.55
C TRP A 338 24.46 3.53 -17.54
N PHE A 339 25.08 4.59 -17.02
CA PHE A 339 25.72 5.59 -17.85
C PHE A 339 26.85 6.28 -17.09
N HIS A 340 27.82 6.75 -17.86
CA HIS A 340 28.86 7.67 -17.40
C HIS A 340 28.66 9.02 -18.06
N PHE A 341 29.17 10.07 -17.42
CA PHE A 341 29.19 11.40 -18.00
C PHE A 341 30.33 11.54 -19.01
N LYS A 342 30.07 12.27 -20.10
CA LYS A 342 31.12 12.58 -21.08
C LYS A 342 32.25 13.34 -20.42
N ARG A 343 33.47 12.94 -20.74
CA ARG A 343 34.69 13.64 -20.33
C ARG A 343 35.14 14.55 -21.46
N TYR A 344 35.05 15.86 -21.25
CA TYR A 344 35.59 16.83 -22.19
C TYR A 344 37.09 16.98 -21.95
N ARG A 345 37.91 16.58 -22.92
CA ARG A 345 39.34 16.87 -22.91
C ARG A 345 39.53 18.25 -23.50
N TYR A 346 39.95 19.20 -22.68
CA TYR A 346 40.38 20.51 -23.16
C TYR A 346 41.63 20.33 -24.05
N ARG A 347 41.48 20.61 -25.35
CA ARG A 347 42.60 20.73 -26.29
C ARG A 347 42.96 22.21 -26.37
N ARG A 348 44.23 22.53 -26.06
CA ARG A 348 44.79 23.88 -26.20
C ARG A 348 45.16 24.14 -27.65
#